data_AF-A0A0S6US44-F1
#
_entry.id   AF-A0A0S6US44-F1
#
_cell.length_a   1.000
_cell.length_b   1.000
_cell.length_c   1.000
_cell.angle_alpha   90.00
_cell.angle_beta   90.00
_cell.angle_gamma   90.00
#
_symmetry.space_group_name_H-M   'P 1'
#
loop_
_entity.id
_entity.type
_entity.pdbx_description
1 polymer ?
#
loop_
_entity_poly.entity_id
_entity_poly.type
_entity_poly.pdbx_seq_one_letter_code
_entity_poly.pdbx_strand_id
1 'polypeptide(L)'
;MTTPHAVGEPALVEVAAGSFSYREAGDFTRGGRQAEAPLRIVRINRPLRIMRNQVASSDYQLCVQDGACRALDRDVAIAPDRPAVQVSWHDAEAYAGWLSRKTGHHYRLPGDEEWAFAAGSRFRDDAVPVDASDPSKRWISRYERESERDISDTAAHRFGKFGPNEHGVEDLAGNVWEWTATCFVRSRVDVSGNPGPATVNCGVRVAEGAHRAYVTDFIRDARAGGCAQGVPPANLGFRLVREETAWLASVSQRLVKAWPAKSWRRVSLPMIASAY
;
A
#
# COMPACT_ATOMS: atom_id res chain seq x y z
N MET A 1 -30.62 20.91 -13.16
CA MET A 1 -29.20 20.74 -13.56
C MET A 1 -28.41 20.53 -12.29
N THR A 2 -28.10 19.28 -11.96
CA THR A 2 -27.26 18.92 -10.81
C THR A 2 -25.81 19.25 -11.16
N THR A 3 -25.21 20.13 -10.36
CA THR A 3 -23.77 20.43 -10.43
C THR A 3 -23.01 19.11 -10.35
N PRO A 4 -22.08 18.80 -11.27
CA PRO A 4 -21.25 17.61 -11.12
C PRO A 4 -20.46 17.75 -9.83
N HIS A 5 -20.72 16.87 -8.86
CA HIS A 5 -19.88 16.74 -7.68
C HIS A 5 -18.48 16.37 -8.18
N ALA A 6 -17.57 17.34 -8.17
CA ALA A 6 -16.16 17.07 -8.41
C ALA A 6 -15.65 16.12 -7.33
N VAL A 7 -14.82 15.16 -7.74
CA VAL A 7 -14.10 14.28 -6.84
C VAL A 7 -13.27 15.17 -5.92
N GLY A 8 -13.60 15.18 -4.63
CA GLY A 8 -12.79 15.86 -3.63
C GLY A 8 -11.41 15.22 -3.57
N GLU A 9 -10.38 16.00 -3.23
CA GLU A 9 -9.06 15.42 -3.00
C GLU A 9 -9.16 14.43 -1.82
N PRO A 10 -8.72 13.17 -2.00
CA PRO A 10 -8.79 12.17 -0.93
C PRO A 10 -8.00 12.63 0.29
N ALA A 11 -8.51 12.34 1.49
CA ALA A 11 -7.77 12.57 2.72
C ALA A 11 -6.52 11.69 2.74
N LEU A 12 -5.34 12.31 2.85
CA LEU A 12 -4.06 11.62 2.92
C LEU A 12 -3.44 11.73 4.32
N VAL A 13 -2.71 10.70 4.70
CA VAL A 13 -1.83 10.63 5.86
C VAL A 13 -0.39 10.54 5.36
N GLU A 14 0.50 11.32 5.97
CA GLU A 14 1.93 11.23 5.69
C GLU A 14 2.62 10.39 6.77
N VAL A 15 3.12 9.22 6.38
CA VAL A 15 3.94 8.35 7.23
C VAL A 15 5.40 8.74 7.03
N ALA A 16 6.07 9.15 8.10
CA ALA A 16 7.47 9.60 8.03
C ALA A 16 8.39 8.50 7.46
N ALA A 17 9.43 8.92 6.73
CA ALA A 17 10.46 8.01 6.22
C ALA A 17 11.08 7.19 7.37
N GLY A 18 11.42 5.93 7.11
CA GLY A 18 11.88 5.04 8.17
C GLY A 18 12.42 3.71 7.68
N SER A 19 12.70 2.82 8.62
CA SER A 19 13.08 1.44 8.34
C SER A 19 12.36 0.52 9.31
N PHE A 20 11.99 -0.67 8.84
CA PHE A 20 11.28 -1.65 9.66
C PHE A 20 11.67 -3.06 9.23
N SER A 21 11.50 -4.00 10.16
CA SER A 21 11.65 -5.43 9.86
C SER A 21 10.43 -5.90 9.10
N TYR A 22 10.64 -6.51 7.94
CA TYR A 22 9.60 -6.97 7.04
C TYR A 22 9.94 -8.36 6.54
N ARG A 23 8.95 -9.25 6.62
CA ARG A 23 9.05 -10.60 6.09
C ARG A 23 8.51 -10.63 4.67
N GLU A 24 9.35 -11.11 3.78
CA GLU A 24 9.06 -11.07 2.35
C GLU A 24 7.78 -11.85 2.00
N ALA A 25 6.86 -11.19 1.30
CA ALA A 25 5.67 -11.84 0.78
C ALA A 25 6.06 -12.85 -0.31
N GLY A 26 5.45 -14.03 -0.28
CA GLY A 26 5.70 -15.09 -1.26
C GLY A 26 5.69 -16.49 -0.67
N ASP A 27 6.13 -17.45 -1.47
CA ASP A 27 6.30 -18.84 -1.07
C ASP A 27 7.78 -19.24 -1.20
N PHE A 28 8.35 -19.66 -0.09
CA PHE A 28 9.77 -19.91 0.05
C PHE A 28 10.02 -21.37 0.38
N THR A 29 11.05 -21.96 -0.24
CA THR A 29 11.39 -23.37 -0.04
C THR A 29 12.86 -23.57 0.26
N ARG A 30 13.17 -24.61 1.04
CA ARG A 30 14.53 -25.09 1.34
C ARG A 30 14.56 -26.61 1.21
N GLY A 31 15.45 -27.13 0.37
CA GLY A 31 15.56 -28.59 0.15
C GLY A 31 14.25 -29.25 -0.32
N GLY A 32 13.43 -28.53 -1.10
CA GLY A 32 12.13 -29.03 -1.58
C GLY A 32 10.99 -28.99 -0.55
N ARG A 33 11.23 -28.46 0.65
CA ARG A 33 10.22 -28.25 1.70
C ARG A 33 9.93 -26.77 1.86
N GLN A 34 8.75 -26.43 2.38
CA GLN A 34 8.43 -25.05 2.71
C GLN A 34 9.39 -24.51 3.78
N ALA A 35 9.80 -23.26 3.61
CA ALA A 35 10.72 -22.56 4.49
C ALA A 35 10.09 -21.25 4.95
N GLU A 36 10.61 -20.73 6.05
CA GLU A 36 10.27 -19.39 6.50
C GLU A 36 10.76 -18.37 5.47
N ALA A 37 9.91 -17.38 5.16
CA ALA A 37 10.28 -16.29 4.28
C ALA A 37 11.39 -15.43 4.92
N PRO A 38 12.35 -14.92 4.14
CA PRO A 38 13.42 -14.07 4.65
C PRO A 38 12.88 -12.85 5.41
N LEU A 39 13.43 -12.62 6.59
CA LEU A 39 13.20 -11.40 7.36
C LEU A 39 14.27 -10.38 6.98
N ARG A 40 13.86 -9.22 6.45
CA ARG A 40 14.77 -8.17 5.97
C ARG A 40 14.43 -6.82 6.58
N ILE A 41 15.42 -5.94 6.65
CA ILE A 41 15.18 -4.53 6.97
C ILE A 41 14.81 -3.80 5.68
N VAL A 42 13.56 -3.37 5.54
CA VAL A 42 13.12 -2.50 4.45
C VAL A 42 13.30 -1.05 4.86
N ARG A 43 13.72 -0.21 3.91
CA ARG A 43 13.91 1.23 4.11
C ARG A 43 13.02 2.05 3.17
N ILE A 44 12.08 2.78 3.75
CA ILE A 44 11.23 3.74 3.07
C ILE A 44 11.92 5.11 3.14
N ASN A 45 12.56 5.51 2.04
CA ASN A 45 13.51 6.64 2.03
C ASN A 45 12.85 8.04 2.01
N ARG A 46 11.55 8.12 1.74
CA ARG A 46 10.79 9.37 1.69
C ARG A 46 9.47 9.19 2.44
N PRO A 47 8.86 10.26 2.95
CA PRO A 47 7.54 10.15 3.56
C PRO A 47 6.55 9.52 2.58
N LEU A 48 5.80 8.53 3.07
CA LEU A 48 4.77 7.84 2.30
C LEU A 48 3.44 8.57 2.50
N ARG A 49 2.87 9.11 1.44
CA ARG A 49 1.52 9.69 1.47
C ARG A 49 0.50 8.64 1.06
N ILE A 50 -0.29 8.16 2.01
CA ILE A 50 -1.30 7.10 1.81
C ILE A 50 -2.68 7.63 2.14
N MET A 51 -3.72 7.16 1.45
CA MET A 51 -5.10 7.49 1.80
C MET A 51 -5.41 7.08 3.24
N ARG A 52 -6.03 7.99 4.00
CA ARG A 52 -6.43 7.77 5.40
C ARG A 52 -7.38 6.58 5.51
N ASN A 53 -8.37 6.52 4.63
CA ASN A 53 -9.38 5.48 4.56
C ASN A 53 -9.20 4.68 3.26
N GLN A 54 -9.89 3.54 3.14
CA GLN A 54 -10.06 2.89 1.85
C GLN A 54 -10.83 3.80 0.88
N VAL A 55 -10.71 3.55 -0.43
CA VAL A 55 -11.48 4.28 -1.44
C VAL A 55 -12.97 4.14 -1.15
N ALA A 56 -13.69 5.25 -1.05
CA ALA A 56 -15.13 5.23 -0.78
C ALA A 56 -15.92 4.69 -1.97
N SER A 57 -16.98 3.94 -1.71
CA SER A 57 -17.83 3.41 -2.79
C SER A 57 -18.53 4.53 -3.57
N SER A 58 -18.83 5.68 -2.94
CA SER A 58 -19.31 6.87 -3.67
C SER A 58 -18.27 7.49 -4.60
N ASP A 59 -16.99 7.50 -4.21
CA ASP A 59 -15.92 8.08 -5.04
C ASP A 59 -15.62 7.16 -6.22
N TYR A 60 -15.59 5.85 -5.97
CA TYR A 60 -15.50 4.85 -7.04
C TYR A 60 -16.67 4.97 -8.02
N GLN A 61 -17.88 5.25 -7.53
CA GLN A 61 -19.06 5.46 -8.37
C GLN A 61 -18.91 6.65 -9.33
N LEU A 62 -18.13 7.69 -8.99
CA LEU A 62 -17.81 8.79 -9.90
C LEU A 62 -16.92 8.30 -11.06
N CYS A 63 -15.95 7.43 -10.78
CA CYS A 63 -15.14 6.79 -11.84
C CYS A 63 -15.98 5.93 -12.80
N VAL A 64 -17.00 5.24 -12.25
CA VAL A 64 -17.95 4.46 -13.05
C VAL A 64 -18.82 5.37 -13.92
N GLN A 65 -19.30 6.50 -13.39
CA GLN A 65 -20.10 7.48 -14.14
C GLN A 65 -19.31 8.12 -15.29
N ASP A 66 -18.00 8.29 -15.11
CA ASP A 66 -17.09 8.75 -16.16
C ASP A 66 -16.71 7.66 -17.17
N GLY A 67 -17.22 6.43 -17.01
CA GLY A 67 -16.94 5.30 -17.90
C GLY A 67 -15.51 4.75 -17.79
N ALA A 68 -14.76 5.13 -16.75
CA ALA A 68 -13.38 4.70 -16.56
C ALA A 68 -13.24 3.45 -15.69
N CYS A 69 -14.22 3.19 -14.81
CA CYS A 69 -14.24 2.03 -13.92
C CYS A 69 -15.42 1.11 -14.23
N ARG A 70 -15.24 -0.20 -14.02
CA ARG A 70 -16.34 -1.16 -14.01
C ARG A 70 -17.24 -0.91 -12.80
N ALA A 71 -18.55 -1.00 -12.98
CA ALA A 71 -19.52 -0.87 -11.89
C ALA A 71 -19.24 -1.84 -10.73
N LEU A 72 -19.52 -1.39 -9.51
CA LEU A 72 -19.57 -2.27 -8.33
C LEU A 72 -20.75 -3.24 -8.46
N ASP A 73 -20.66 -4.35 -7.74
CA ASP A 73 -21.71 -5.37 -7.71
C ASP A 73 -22.98 -4.78 -7.03
N ARG A 74 -24.16 -5.31 -7.39
CA ARG A 74 -25.45 -4.66 -7.07
C ARG A 74 -25.76 -4.58 -5.57
N ASP A 75 -25.17 -5.46 -4.78
CA ASP A 75 -25.32 -5.56 -3.33
C ASP A 75 -24.35 -4.65 -2.56
N VAL A 76 -23.41 -3.99 -3.25
CA VAL A 76 -22.49 -3.04 -2.63
C VAL A 76 -23.18 -1.69 -2.43
N ALA A 77 -23.28 -1.28 -1.16
CA ALA A 77 -23.84 0.02 -0.80
C ALA A 77 -22.93 1.17 -1.29
N ILE A 78 -23.48 2.08 -2.09
CA ILE A 78 -22.81 3.31 -2.53
C ILE A 78 -22.98 4.38 -1.44
N ALA A 79 -21.91 4.68 -0.70
CA ALA A 79 -21.91 5.63 0.40
C ALA A 79 -20.54 6.33 0.54
N PRO A 80 -20.51 7.58 1.04
CA PRO A 80 -19.26 8.33 1.23
C PRO A 80 -18.39 7.82 2.38
N ASP A 81 -18.98 7.03 3.28
CA ASP A 81 -18.32 6.52 4.47
C ASP A 81 -18.14 5.01 4.46
N ARG A 82 -18.26 4.36 3.30
CA ARG A 82 -18.08 2.91 3.15
C ARG A 82 -17.05 2.61 2.06
N PRO A 83 -16.24 1.55 2.23
CA PRO A 83 -15.26 1.17 1.24
C PRO A 83 -15.93 0.68 -0.05
N ALA A 84 -15.31 0.99 -1.19
CA ALA A 84 -15.51 0.27 -2.44
C ALA A 84 -14.99 -1.15 -2.25
N VAL A 85 -15.87 -2.13 -2.46
CA VAL A 85 -15.59 -3.55 -2.26
C VAL A 85 -16.05 -4.35 -3.46
N GLN A 86 -15.64 -5.61 -3.52
CA GLN A 86 -15.89 -6.48 -4.67
C GLN A 86 -15.22 -5.94 -5.94
N VAL A 87 -13.98 -5.47 -5.82
CA VAL A 87 -13.18 -4.92 -6.92
C VAL A 87 -11.96 -5.80 -7.17
N SER A 88 -11.60 -5.95 -8.44
CA SER A 88 -10.40 -6.67 -8.84
C SER A 88 -9.18 -5.76 -8.73
N TRP A 89 -7.98 -6.34 -8.84
CA TRP A 89 -6.76 -5.55 -8.90
C TRP A 89 -6.76 -4.59 -10.10
N HIS A 90 -7.28 -5.04 -11.24
CA HIS A 90 -7.42 -4.21 -12.44
C HIS A 90 -8.40 -3.05 -12.26
N ASP A 91 -9.50 -3.26 -11.53
CA ASP A 91 -10.46 -2.19 -11.23
C ASP A 91 -9.82 -1.12 -10.33
N ALA A 92 -9.02 -1.54 -9.36
CA ALA A 92 -8.30 -0.64 -8.46
C ALA A 92 -7.25 0.21 -9.20
N GLU A 93 -6.50 -0.40 -10.12
CA GLU A 93 -5.56 0.32 -11.00
C GLU A 93 -6.28 1.27 -11.96
N ALA A 94 -7.42 0.85 -12.52
CA ALA A 94 -8.24 1.72 -13.38
C ALA A 94 -8.72 2.97 -12.62
N TYR A 95 -9.17 2.79 -11.37
CA TYR A 95 -9.53 3.89 -10.49
C TYR A 95 -8.33 4.79 -10.18
N ALA A 96 -7.17 4.21 -9.84
CA ALA A 96 -5.95 4.97 -9.56
C ALA A 96 -5.52 5.83 -10.76
N GLY A 97 -5.57 5.26 -11.97
CA GLY A 97 -5.30 5.98 -13.21
C GLY A 97 -6.32 7.09 -13.48
N TRP A 98 -7.60 6.83 -13.25
CA TRP A 98 -8.66 7.84 -13.41
C TRP A 98 -8.49 9.00 -12.42
N LEU A 99 -8.28 8.70 -11.13
CA LEU A 99 -8.07 9.70 -10.10
C LEU A 99 -6.83 10.55 -10.39
N SER A 100 -5.78 9.91 -10.89
CA SER A 100 -4.56 10.61 -11.31
C SER A 100 -4.85 11.63 -12.41
N ARG A 101 -5.61 11.24 -13.44
CA ARG A 101 -6.02 12.16 -14.52
C ARG A 101 -6.92 13.29 -14.03
N LYS A 102 -7.82 13.01 -13.08
CA LYS A 102 -8.76 14.00 -12.54
C LYS A 102 -8.10 15.06 -11.68
N THR A 103 -7.09 14.68 -10.92
CA THR A 103 -6.45 15.54 -9.91
C THR A 103 -5.13 16.15 -10.38
N GLY A 104 -4.50 15.57 -11.41
CA GLY A 104 -3.14 15.95 -11.84
C GLY A 104 -2.02 15.43 -10.93
N HIS A 105 -2.35 14.64 -9.90
CA HIS A 105 -1.39 13.93 -9.07
C HIS A 105 -1.19 12.49 -9.55
N HIS A 106 -0.08 11.85 -9.16
CA HIS A 106 0.11 10.43 -9.45
C HIS A 106 -0.34 9.59 -8.26
N TYR A 107 -1.42 8.83 -8.45
CA TYR A 107 -1.93 7.84 -7.51
C TYR A 107 -1.70 6.44 -8.03
N ARG A 108 -1.34 5.52 -7.13
CA ARG A 108 -1.16 4.08 -7.42
C ARG A 108 -1.50 3.24 -6.20
N LEU A 109 -1.65 1.93 -6.39
CA LEU A 109 -1.67 1.00 -5.28
C LEU A 109 -0.34 1.06 -4.49
N PRO A 110 -0.36 0.91 -3.16
CA PRO A 110 0.86 0.73 -2.38
C PRO A 110 1.54 -0.59 -2.77
N GLY A 111 2.86 -0.65 -2.69
CA GLY A 111 3.55 -1.93 -2.57
C GLY A 111 3.21 -2.59 -1.23
N ASP A 112 3.30 -3.90 -1.14
CA ASP A 112 3.07 -4.66 0.09
C ASP A 112 3.95 -4.17 1.25
N GLU A 113 5.21 -3.85 0.98
CA GLU A 113 6.12 -3.28 1.97
C GLU A 113 5.76 -1.84 2.37
N GLU A 114 5.18 -1.05 1.48
CA GLU A 114 4.63 0.28 1.83
C GLU A 114 3.36 0.15 2.66
N TRP A 115 2.50 -0.82 2.34
CA TRP A 115 1.29 -1.12 3.11
C TRP A 115 1.63 -1.58 4.52
N ALA A 116 2.57 -2.52 4.65
CA ALA A 116 3.05 -3.01 5.93
C ALA A 116 3.72 -1.90 6.75
N PHE A 117 4.49 -1.02 6.10
CA PHE A 117 5.07 0.15 6.75
C PHE A 117 3.99 1.11 7.25
N ALA A 118 2.98 1.41 6.43
CA ALA A 118 1.85 2.27 6.80
C ALA A 118 0.97 1.65 7.89
N ALA A 119 0.94 0.33 8.02
CA ALA A 119 0.20 -0.40 9.05
C ALA A 119 0.82 -0.27 10.44
N GLY A 120 2.14 -0.15 10.54
CA GLY A 120 2.84 -0.06 11.82
C GLY A 120 2.49 -1.22 12.74
N SER A 121 2.07 -0.91 13.97
CA SER A 121 1.65 -1.87 15.00
C SER A 121 0.43 -2.73 14.61
N ARG A 122 -0.33 -2.33 13.59
CA ARG A 122 -1.45 -3.11 13.04
C ARG A 122 -0.99 -4.20 12.08
N PHE A 123 0.22 -4.13 11.55
CA PHE A 123 0.76 -5.17 10.67
C PHE A 123 0.86 -6.50 11.43
N ARG A 124 0.38 -7.59 10.81
CA ARG A 124 0.49 -8.94 11.34
C ARG A 124 1.52 -9.68 10.52
N ASP A 125 2.71 -9.89 11.08
CA ASP A 125 3.75 -10.71 10.44
C ASP A 125 3.25 -12.16 10.31
N ASP A 126 3.44 -12.75 9.13
CA ASP A 126 3.16 -14.15 8.81
C ASP A 126 4.16 -15.14 9.45
N ALA A 127 4.90 -14.71 10.48
CA ALA A 127 5.86 -15.53 11.18
C ALA A 127 5.19 -16.78 11.75
N VAL A 128 5.60 -17.94 11.23
CA VAL A 128 5.26 -19.24 11.79
C VAL A 128 6.56 -19.89 12.25
N PRO A 129 6.69 -20.28 13.53
CA PRO A 129 7.81 -21.08 13.98
C PRO A 129 7.89 -22.37 13.14
N VAL A 130 8.95 -22.53 12.35
CA VAL A 130 9.14 -23.73 11.53
C VAL A 130 9.90 -24.77 12.36
N ASP A 131 9.21 -25.78 12.88
CA ASP A 131 9.87 -27.01 13.32
C ASP A 131 10.31 -27.81 12.08
N ALA A 132 11.60 -27.79 11.77
CA ALA A 132 12.16 -28.50 10.62
C ALA A 132 11.95 -30.02 10.68
N SER A 133 11.66 -30.58 11.86
CA SER A 133 11.39 -32.00 12.07
C SER A 133 9.92 -32.38 11.82
N ASP A 134 9.00 -31.42 11.84
CA ASP A 134 7.57 -31.68 11.66
C ASP A 134 6.83 -30.54 10.93
N PRO A 135 6.70 -30.63 9.58
CA PRO A 135 5.97 -29.64 8.80
C PRO A 135 4.46 -29.63 9.08
N SER A 136 3.89 -30.61 9.80
CA SER A 136 2.47 -30.64 10.14
C SER A 136 2.11 -29.66 11.26
N LYS A 137 3.02 -29.43 12.22
CA LYS A 137 2.86 -28.39 13.27
C LYS A 137 2.72 -26.98 12.69
N ARG A 138 3.34 -26.73 11.52
CA ARG A 138 3.15 -25.50 10.75
C ARG A 138 1.69 -25.34 10.30
N TRP A 139 1.10 -26.39 9.74
CA TRP A 139 -0.30 -26.37 9.28
C TRP A 139 -1.24 -26.16 10.47
N ILE A 140 -0.98 -26.83 11.59
CA ILE A 140 -1.78 -26.75 12.81
C ILE A 140 -1.71 -25.35 13.44
N SER A 141 -0.52 -24.78 13.69
CA SER A 141 -0.39 -23.44 14.32
C SER A 141 -0.95 -22.29 13.47
N ARG A 142 -1.08 -22.51 12.17
CA ARG A 142 -1.67 -21.58 11.21
C ARG A 142 -3.18 -21.71 11.24
N TYR A 143 -3.67 -22.94 11.18
CA TYR A 143 -5.09 -23.27 11.35
C TYR A 143 -5.63 -22.82 12.71
N GLU A 144 -4.88 -22.99 13.81
CA GLU A 144 -5.27 -22.56 15.16
C GLU A 144 -5.47 -21.04 15.22
N ARG A 145 -4.47 -20.26 14.79
CA ARG A 145 -4.56 -18.78 14.67
C ARG A 145 -5.71 -18.31 13.78
N GLU A 146 -6.10 -19.12 12.80
CA GLU A 146 -7.23 -18.85 11.92
C GLU A 146 -8.57 -19.24 12.55
N SER A 147 -8.60 -20.34 13.30
CA SER A 147 -9.80 -20.88 13.96
C SER A 147 -10.23 -20.11 15.20
N GLU A 148 -9.28 -19.40 15.85
CA GLU A 148 -9.57 -18.46 16.95
C GLU A 148 -10.21 -17.15 16.45
N ARG A 149 -10.34 -16.97 15.13
CA ARG A 149 -10.93 -15.75 14.58
C ARG A 149 -12.44 -15.77 14.74
N ASP A 150 -12.96 -14.64 15.19
CA ASP A 150 -14.38 -14.35 15.11
C ASP A 150 -14.77 -14.09 13.65
N ILE A 151 -15.26 -15.12 12.97
CA ILE A 151 -15.77 -15.06 11.59
C ILE A 151 -17.22 -14.54 11.52
N SER A 152 -17.80 -14.10 12.64
CA SER A 152 -19.20 -13.63 12.66
C SER A 152 -19.39 -12.31 11.92
N ASP A 153 -18.35 -11.49 11.78
CA ASP A 153 -18.42 -10.19 11.13
C ASP A 153 -17.54 -10.12 9.87
N THR A 154 -18.14 -10.46 8.74
CA THR A 154 -17.50 -10.41 7.41
C THR A 154 -17.93 -9.20 6.58
N ALA A 155 -18.82 -8.36 7.11
CA ALA A 155 -19.36 -7.21 6.40
C ALA A 155 -18.34 -6.08 6.30
N ALA A 156 -18.40 -5.31 5.21
CA ALA A 156 -17.75 -4.02 5.15
C ALA A 156 -18.52 -3.02 6.04
N HIS A 157 -17.79 -2.27 6.85
CA HIS A 157 -18.31 -1.30 7.80
C HIS A 157 -18.06 0.13 7.36
N ARG A 158 -18.71 1.07 8.05
CA ARG A 158 -18.40 2.48 7.90
C ARG A 158 -16.96 2.75 8.34
N PHE A 159 -16.32 3.74 7.72
CA PHE A 159 -14.98 4.18 8.07
C PHE A 159 -14.86 4.53 9.56
N GLY A 160 -13.70 4.23 10.15
CA GLY A 160 -13.35 4.48 11.53
C GLY A 160 -13.74 3.38 12.52
N LYS A 161 -14.45 2.31 12.09
CA LYS A 161 -14.86 1.22 12.99
C LYS A 161 -13.68 0.57 13.71
N PHE A 162 -12.54 0.42 13.04
CA PHE A 162 -11.34 -0.24 13.58
C PHE A 162 -10.29 0.78 14.09
N GLY A 163 -10.64 2.07 14.01
CA GLY A 163 -9.86 3.20 14.48
C GLY A 163 -8.59 3.48 13.67
N PRO A 164 -7.90 4.59 13.99
CA PRO A 164 -6.59 4.88 13.43
C PRO A 164 -5.48 4.04 14.07
N ASN A 165 -4.37 3.87 13.36
CA ASN A 165 -3.10 3.43 13.93
C ASN A 165 -2.23 4.61 14.39
N GLU A 166 -0.99 4.35 14.82
CA GLU A 166 -0.05 5.37 15.31
C GLU A 166 0.35 6.42 14.26
N HIS A 167 0.11 6.15 12.98
CA HIS A 167 0.35 7.09 11.89
C HIS A 167 -0.88 7.92 11.56
N GLY A 168 -2.04 7.59 12.12
CA GLY A 168 -3.32 8.24 11.81
C GLY A 168 -4.05 7.63 10.61
N VAL A 169 -3.61 6.46 10.13
CA VAL A 169 -4.29 5.74 9.04
C VAL A 169 -5.40 4.89 9.64
N GLU A 170 -6.62 5.01 9.10
CA GLU A 170 -7.82 4.36 9.62
C GLU A 170 -8.08 3.00 8.97
N ASP A 171 -8.64 2.10 9.78
CA ASP A 171 -9.14 0.79 9.39
C ASP A 171 -8.11 -0.15 8.73
N LEU A 172 -6.83 0.13 8.88
CA LEU A 172 -5.78 -0.73 8.34
C LEU A 172 -5.70 -2.06 9.11
N ALA A 173 -5.45 -3.16 8.38
CA ALA A 173 -5.56 -4.54 8.87
C ALA A 173 -6.96 -4.95 9.40
N GLY A 174 -7.99 -4.13 9.14
CA GLY A 174 -9.39 -4.39 9.48
C GLY A 174 -10.32 -3.99 8.35
N ASN A 175 -11.64 -4.11 8.59
CA ASN A 175 -12.71 -3.77 7.64
C ASN A 175 -12.76 -4.63 6.35
N VAL A 176 -11.79 -4.46 5.46
CA VAL A 176 -11.72 -5.13 4.16
C VAL A 176 -10.28 -5.55 3.89
N TRP A 177 -10.10 -6.50 2.99
CA TRP A 177 -8.80 -6.73 2.39
C TRP A 177 -8.48 -5.66 1.37
N GLU A 178 -7.21 -5.37 1.19
CA GLU A 178 -6.74 -4.28 0.35
C GLU A 178 -5.72 -4.79 -0.67
N TRP A 179 -5.98 -4.51 -1.94
CA TRP A 179 -5.03 -4.79 -3.00
C TRP A 179 -3.73 -4.02 -2.81
N THR A 180 -2.61 -4.68 -3.11
CA THR A 180 -1.29 -4.05 -3.26
C THR A 180 -0.80 -4.19 -4.69
N ALA A 181 0.22 -3.41 -5.08
CA ALA A 181 0.89 -3.55 -6.36
C ALA A 181 1.82 -4.78 -6.42
N THR A 182 2.11 -5.43 -5.29
CA THR A 182 3.13 -6.49 -5.22
C THR A 182 2.66 -7.78 -5.88
N CYS A 183 3.49 -8.31 -6.79
CA CYS A 183 3.27 -9.61 -7.41
C CYS A 183 3.63 -10.75 -6.45
N PHE A 184 2.96 -11.89 -6.59
CA PHE A 184 3.38 -13.09 -5.89
C PHE A 184 4.75 -13.57 -6.38
N VAL A 185 5.59 -14.00 -5.44
CA VAL A 185 6.91 -14.55 -5.75
C VAL A 185 7.10 -15.94 -5.16
N ARG A 186 7.85 -16.77 -5.87
CA ARG A 186 8.38 -18.04 -5.36
C ARG A 186 9.89 -18.02 -5.40
N SER A 187 10.54 -18.35 -4.29
CA SER A 187 12.01 -18.43 -4.24
C SER A 187 12.51 -19.61 -3.40
N ARG A 188 13.74 -20.04 -3.68
CA ARG A 188 14.46 -20.99 -2.84
C ARG A 188 15.37 -20.22 -1.91
N VAL A 189 15.30 -20.50 -0.62
CA VAL A 189 16.24 -19.92 0.37
C VAL A 189 17.40 -20.88 0.61
N ASP A 190 18.60 -20.33 0.73
CA ASP A 190 19.79 -21.10 1.10
C ASP A 190 19.75 -21.50 2.60
N VAL A 191 20.81 -22.19 3.05
CA VAL A 191 20.95 -22.62 4.45
C VAL A 191 21.05 -21.45 5.43
N SER A 192 21.53 -20.29 4.97
CA SER A 192 21.65 -19.05 5.74
C SER A 192 20.37 -18.21 5.72
N GLY A 193 19.35 -18.61 4.96
CA GLY A 193 18.08 -17.88 4.82
C GLY A 193 18.09 -16.81 3.75
N ASN A 194 19.14 -16.72 2.93
CA ASN A 194 19.18 -15.75 1.84
C ASN A 194 18.29 -16.25 0.68
N PRO A 195 17.45 -15.38 0.09
CA PRO A 195 16.66 -15.74 -1.08
C PRO A 195 17.57 -15.89 -2.31
N GLY A 196 17.37 -16.98 -3.03
CA GLY A 196 17.89 -17.16 -4.39
C GLY A 196 17.00 -16.47 -5.43
N PRO A 197 17.22 -16.78 -6.73
CA PRO A 197 16.41 -16.25 -7.82
C PRO A 197 14.91 -16.50 -7.59
N ALA A 198 14.11 -15.45 -7.75
CA ALA A 198 12.67 -15.50 -7.58
C ALA A 198 11.96 -15.70 -8.92
N THR A 199 10.94 -16.57 -8.94
CA THR A 199 9.93 -16.62 -10.00
C THR A 199 8.81 -15.67 -9.63
N VAL A 200 8.58 -14.66 -10.48
CA VAL A 200 7.54 -13.64 -10.28
C VAL A 200 6.29 -14.01 -11.07
N ASN A 201 5.13 -13.96 -10.41
CA ASN A 201 3.82 -14.14 -11.04
C ASN A 201 2.92 -12.96 -10.70
N CYS A 202 2.68 -12.07 -11.66
CA CYS A 202 1.82 -10.90 -11.48
C CYS A 202 0.33 -11.14 -11.79
N GLY A 203 -0.03 -12.35 -12.24
CA GLY A 203 -1.43 -12.82 -12.28
C GLY A 203 -1.98 -13.16 -10.89
N VAL A 204 -1.11 -13.22 -9.89
CA VAL A 204 -1.47 -13.33 -8.46
C VAL A 204 -0.83 -12.16 -7.74
N ARG A 205 -1.60 -11.44 -6.94
CA ARG A 205 -1.16 -10.25 -6.21
C ARG A 205 -1.25 -10.49 -4.72
N VAL A 206 -0.41 -9.76 -3.99
CA VAL A 206 -0.51 -9.71 -2.54
C VAL A 206 -1.67 -8.78 -2.17
N ALA A 207 -2.57 -9.29 -1.34
CA ALA A 207 -3.61 -8.52 -0.68
C ALA A 207 -3.37 -8.57 0.82
N GLU A 208 -3.53 -7.44 1.49
CA GLU A 208 -3.28 -7.30 2.92
C GLU A 208 -4.57 -6.98 3.69
N GLY A 209 -4.57 -7.27 4.98
CA GLY A 209 -5.75 -7.07 5.83
C GLY A 209 -5.58 -7.76 7.17
N ALA A 210 -6.61 -8.51 7.61
CA ALA A 210 -6.52 -9.29 8.85
C ALA A 210 -5.36 -10.32 8.83
N HIS A 211 -4.99 -10.77 7.64
CA HIS A 211 -3.78 -11.53 7.32
C HIS A 211 -3.47 -11.31 5.84
N ARG A 212 -2.22 -11.60 5.46
CA ARG A 212 -1.80 -11.56 4.07
C ARG A 212 -2.44 -12.67 3.27
N ALA A 213 -2.77 -12.36 2.02
CA ALA A 213 -3.27 -13.32 1.06
C ALA A 213 -2.69 -13.12 -0.33
N TYR A 214 -2.77 -14.19 -1.11
CA TYR A 214 -2.32 -14.24 -2.50
C TYR A 214 -3.54 -14.51 -3.37
N VAL A 215 -4.01 -13.48 -4.05
CA VAL A 215 -5.29 -13.52 -4.76
C VAL A 215 -5.04 -13.30 -6.24
N THR A 216 -5.66 -14.11 -7.09
CA THR A 216 -5.59 -13.94 -8.54
C THR A 216 -6.19 -12.59 -8.93
N ASP A 217 -5.50 -11.84 -9.78
CA ASP A 217 -5.73 -10.40 -10.04
C ASP A 217 -7.14 -10.03 -10.56
N PHE A 218 -7.85 -10.96 -11.20
CA PHE A 218 -9.22 -10.76 -11.70
C PHE A 218 -10.32 -11.09 -10.68
N ILE A 219 -9.99 -11.62 -9.50
CA ILE A 219 -10.98 -11.96 -8.47
C ILE A 219 -11.51 -10.67 -7.85
N ARG A 220 -12.84 -10.58 -7.73
CA ARG A 220 -13.54 -9.46 -7.08
C ARG A 220 -14.03 -9.83 -5.69
N ASP A 221 -14.50 -11.07 -5.52
CA ASP A 221 -14.88 -11.60 -4.21
C ASP A 221 -13.76 -12.47 -3.63
N ALA A 222 -13.14 -12.02 -2.54
CA ALA A 222 -12.09 -12.74 -1.84
C ALA A 222 -12.49 -14.18 -1.48
N ARG A 223 -13.78 -14.43 -1.18
CA ARG A 223 -14.30 -15.77 -0.83
C ARG A 223 -14.15 -16.77 -1.97
N ALA A 224 -14.22 -16.30 -3.22
CA ALA A 224 -14.03 -17.12 -4.42
C ALA A 224 -12.54 -17.37 -4.75
N GLY A 225 -11.63 -16.60 -4.14
CA GLY A 225 -10.19 -16.65 -4.40
C GLY A 225 -9.46 -17.85 -3.79
N GLY A 226 -10.15 -18.75 -3.08
CA GLY A 226 -9.60 -20.03 -2.64
C GLY A 226 -8.37 -19.90 -1.76
N CYS A 227 -8.51 -19.34 -0.56
CA CYS A 227 -7.46 -19.46 0.45
C CYS A 227 -7.48 -20.89 1.01
N ALA A 228 -6.38 -21.62 0.86
CA ALA A 228 -6.10 -22.85 1.62
C ALA A 228 -5.83 -22.56 3.13
N GLN A 229 -6.34 -21.44 3.65
CA GLN A 229 -5.91 -20.68 4.84
C GLN A 229 -7.11 -19.96 5.51
N GLY A 230 -8.30 -20.58 5.48
CA GLY A 230 -9.51 -20.04 6.14
C GLY A 230 -10.41 -19.17 5.26
N VAL A 231 -11.56 -18.78 5.84
CA VAL A 231 -12.59 -17.95 5.18
C VAL A 231 -12.10 -16.50 5.15
N PRO A 232 -11.81 -15.90 3.99
CA PRO A 232 -11.38 -14.52 3.92
C PRO A 232 -12.53 -13.59 4.31
N PRO A 233 -12.26 -12.39 4.86
CA PRO A 233 -13.31 -11.40 5.08
C PRO A 233 -14.00 -11.12 3.73
N ALA A 234 -15.32 -10.92 3.75
CA ALA A 234 -16.16 -11.04 2.55
C ALA A 234 -15.99 -9.89 1.53
N ASN A 235 -14.91 -9.11 1.56
CA ASN A 235 -14.77 -7.89 0.77
C ASN A 235 -13.31 -7.56 0.44
N LEU A 236 -12.98 -7.55 -0.86
CA LEU A 236 -11.74 -6.96 -1.41
C LEU A 236 -12.00 -5.52 -1.82
N GLY A 237 -11.25 -4.60 -1.22
CA GLY A 237 -11.19 -3.18 -1.56
C GLY A 237 -9.75 -2.75 -1.80
N PHE A 238 -9.47 -1.47 -1.62
CA PHE A 238 -8.12 -0.91 -1.78
C PHE A 238 -8.03 0.51 -1.22
N ARG A 239 -6.80 0.95 -1.02
CA ARG A 239 -6.44 2.35 -0.80
C ARG A 239 -5.24 2.70 -1.69
N LEU A 240 -5.03 3.99 -1.94
CA LEU A 240 -3.95 4.45 -2.81
C LEU A 240 -2.88 5.21 -2.04
N VAL A 241 -1.70 5.25 -2.62
CA VAL A 241 -0.63 6.19 -2.25
C VAL A 241 -0.53 7.27 -3.31
N ARG A 242 -0.13 8.46 -2.90
CA ARG A 242 0.17 9.60 -3.79
C ARG A 242 1.67 9.80 -3.87
N GLU A 243 2.22 9.70 -5.06
CA GLU A 243 3.62 10.04 -5.28
C GLU A 243 3.83 11.55 -5.36
N GLU A 244 4.94 12.02 -4.82
CA GLU A 244 5.41 13.37 -5.12
C GLU A 244 5.94 13.43 -6.55
N THR A 245 5.33 14.28 -7.38
CA THR A 245 5.83 14.54 -8.72
C THR A 245 7.22 15.17 -8.63
N ALA A 246 8.25 14.41 -9.05
CA ALA A 246 9.66 14.77 -8.94
C ALA A 246 10.09 16.03 -9.73
N TRP A 247 9.16 16.72 -10.39
CA TRP A 247 9.47 17.88 -11.24
C TRP A 247 10.05 19.05 -10.43
N LEU A 248 9.49 19.37 -9.26
CA LEU A 248 9.98 20.49 -8.44
C LEU A 248 11.29 20.21 -7.68
N ALA A 249 11.58 18.95 -7.35
CA ALA A 249 12.85 18.58 -6.71
C ALA A 249 14.06 18.75 -7.65
N SER A 250 13.84 18.67 -8.97
CA SER A 250 14.90 18.82 -9.97
C SER A 250 15.24 20.27 -10.32
N VAL A 251 14.27 21.19 -10.16
CA VAL A 251 14.45 22.62 -10.48
C VAL A 251 15.17 23.36 -9.35
N SER A 252 14.89 23.03 -8.08
CA SER A 252 15.56 23.63 -6.92
C SER A 252 17.05 23.28 -6.84
N GLN A 253 17.45 22.08 -7.28
CA GLN A 253 18.87 21.69 -7.33
C GLN A 253 19.67 22.36 -8.47
N ARG A 254 19.00 22.82 -9.53
CA ARG A 254 19.66 23.51 -10.66
C ARG A 254 19.90 25.00 -10.40
N LEU A 255 19.09 25.64 -9.55
CA LEU A 255 19.23 27.07 -9.24
C LEU A 255 20.28 27.37 -8.17
N VAL A 256 20.62 26.41 -7.28
CA VAL A 256 21.66 26.61 -6.25
C VAL A 256 23.09 26.54 -6.83
N LYS A 257 23.29 25.97 -8.03
CA LYS A 257 24.61 25.87 -8.68
C LYS A 257 24.96 27.07 -9.58
N ALA A 258 24.13 28.10 -9.65
CA ALA A 258 24.32 29.25 -10.54
C ALA A 258 24.62 30.55 -9.76
N TRP A 259 25.65 30.55 -8.91
CA TRP A 259 26.27 31.81 -8.48
C TRP A 259 27.79 31.63 -8.32
N PRO A 260 28.62 32.11 -9.26
CA PRO A 260 30.04 32.23 -9.00
C PRO A 260 30.27 33.45 -8.10
N ALA A 261 30.95 33.23 -6.97
CA ALA A 261 31.42 34.29 -6.09
C ALA A 261 32.35 35.23 -6.88
N LYS A 262 31.86 36.43 -7.24
CA LYS A 262 32.71 37.49 -7.79
C LYS A 262 33.62 38.00 -6.68
N SER A 263 34.93 37.86 -6.88
CA SER A 263 35.99 38.42 -6.04
C SER A 263 35.95 39.95 -6.05
N TRP A 264 35.76 40.58 -4.90
CA TRP A 264 35.91 42.03 -4.76
C TRP A 264 37.38 42.35 -4.50
N ARG A 265 38.08 42.88 -5.53
CA ARG A 265 39.37 43.55 -5.34
C ARG A 265 39.10 44.93 -4.76
N ARG A 266 39.64 45.21 -3.56
CA ARG A 266 39.67 46.56 -2.98
C ARG A 266 40.53 47.45 -3.87
N VAL A 267 39.93 48.51 -4.41
CA VAL A 267 40.67 49.64 -4.97
C VAL A 267 40.37 50.83 -4.07
N SER A 268 41.40 51.29 -3.37
CA SER A 268 41.41 52.49 -2.54
C SER A 268 41.44 53.73 -3.43
N LEU A 269 40.57 54.72 -3.16
CA LEU A 269 40.64 56.06 -3.73
C LEU A 269 40.55 57.11 -2.60
N PRO A 270 41.26 58.25 -2.72
CA PRO A 270 41.63 59.10 -1.58
C PRO A 270 40.57 60.15 -1.23
N MET A 271 40.54 60.52 0.05
CA MET A 271 39.75 61.64 0.60
C MET A 271 40.24 62.97 0.01
N ILE A 272 39.32 63.74 -0.58
CA ILE A 272 39.47 65.17 -0.80
C ILE A 272 38.50 65.86 0.16
N ALA A 273 39.06 66.55 1.15
CA ALA A 273 38.35 67.52 1.97
C ALA A 273 38.46 68.89 1.28
N SER A 274 37.34 69.59 1.14
CA SER A 274 37.33 71.01 0.76
C SER A 274 36.60 71.80 1.84
N ALA A 275 37.19 72.96 2.15
CA ALA A 275 36.93 73.83 3.28
C ALA A 275 35.49 74.34 3.41
N TYR A 276 35.04 74.51 4.67
CA TYR A 276 34.75 75.82 5.29
C TYR A 276 34.93 75.70 6.80
#